data_AF-A0A417CM50-F1
#
_entry.id   AF-A0A417CM50-F1
#
_cell.length_a   1.000
_cell.length_b   1.000
_cell.length_c   1.000
_cell.angle_alpha   90.00
_cell.angle_beta   90.00
_cell.angle_gamma   90.00
#
_symmetry.space_group_name_H-M   'P 1'
#
loop_
_entity.id
_entity.type
_entity.pdbx_description
1 polymer ?
#
loop_
_entity_poly.entity_id
_entity_poly.type
_entity_poly.pdbx_seq_one_letter_code
_entity_poly.pdbx_strand_id
1 'polypeptide(L)'
;MIFYTAVGNRVEEDSGRFVVRVGEQEKVLSEMETMIWAALTRSVCEEANVHSQMYRLLCIALGKEKAMEWADEEDFRFCLNRLVRRGLVARCEGETKEEALFFLFQRAVLKPICYSFSDRMRNFTDSLAMGKGIKFALRAFQKPTFSYEEHKVFTQIVKNGTISDHLCSLQKETQKVPVAEKQKEEILEQVSQEYLRILVSLYKKKQLVISCIREEGGLEAKERMAAVV
;
A
#
# COMPACT_ATOMS: atom_id res chain seq x y z
N MET A 1 9.34 15.51 4.43
CA MET A 1 8.70 15.51 3.09
C MET A 1 7.33 14.87 3.17
N ILE A 2 6.45 15.12 2.19
CA ILE A 2 5.11 14.55 2.12
C ILE A 2 5.06 13.51 1.01
N PHE A 3 4.50 12.35 1.32
CA PHE A 3 4.33 11.22 0.43
C PHE A 3 2.88 10.78 0.36
N TYR A 4 2.52 10.22 -0.79
CA TYR A 4 1.20 9.67 -1.06
C TYR A 4 1.30 8.22 -1.54
N THR A 5 0.34 7.40 -1.14
CA THR A 5 0.19 6.02 -1.62
C THR A 5 -1.28 5.61 -1.62
N ALA A 6 -1.68 4.73 -2.55
CA ALA A 6 -3.07 4.31 -2.66
C ALA A 6 -3.47 3.34 -1.54
N VAL A 7 -4.75 3.40 -1.16
CA VAL A 7 -5.38 2.54 -0.16
C VAL A 7 -6.59 1.87 -0.78
N GLY A 8 -6.77 0.60 -0.44
CA GLY A 8 -7.87 -0.25 -0.89
C GLY A 8 -7.49 -1.18 -2.03
N ASN A 9 -8.48 -1.95 -2.47
CA ASN A 9 -8.36 -2.88 -3.58
C ASN A 9 -9.45 -2.60 -4.61
N ARG A 10 -9.08 -2.64 -5.90
CA ARG A 10 -10.08 -2.59 -6.97
C ARG A 10 -11.01 -3.80 -6.86
N VAL A 11 -12.30 -3.55 -6.92
CA VAL A 11 -13.35 -4.57 -7.03
C VAL A 11 -13.68 -4.75 -8.51
N GLU A 12 -13.73 -6.00 -8.97
CA GLU A 12 -14.29 -6.29 -10.29
C GLU A 12 -15.82 -6.26 -10.18
N GLU A 13 -16.45 -5.33 -10.88
CA GLU A 13 -17.92 -5.19 -10.95
C GLU A 13 -18.33 -5.07 -12.42
N ASP A 14 -19.45 -5.70 -12.78
CA ASP A 14 -19.95 -5.78 -14.16
C ASP A 14 -20.52 -4.46 -14.69
N SER A 15 -20.75 -3.48 -13.81
CA SER A 15 -21.38 -2.20 -14.17
C SER A 15 -20.46 -1.24 -14.92
N GLY A 16 -19.20 -1.60 -15.16
CA GLY A 16 -18.19 -0.73 -15.77
C GLY A 16 -17.67 0.42 -14.89
N ARG A 17 -18.17 0.57 -13.66
CA ARG A 17 -17.71 1.59 -12.70
C ARG A 17 -16.38 1.18 -12.09
N PHE A 18 -15.53 2.15 -11.77
CA PHE A 18 -14.31 1.90 -11.02
C PHE A 18 -14.60 1.94 -9.52
N VAL A 19 -14.64 0.77 -8.89
CA VAL A 19 -14.93 0.63 -7.45
C VAL A 19 -13.69 0.17 -6.71
N VAL A 20 -13.40 0.83 -5.59
CA VAL A 20 -12.32 0.47 -4.67
C VAL A 20 -12.93 0.13 -3.31
N ARG A 21 -12.56 -1.03 -2.77
CA ARG A 21 -12.90 -1.46 -1.42
C ARG A 21 -11.81 -1.04 -0.43
N VAL A 22 -12.19 -0.26 0.57
CA VAL A 22 -11.35 0.16 1.70
C VAL A 22 -11.97 -0.40 2.98
N GLY A 23 -11.31 -1.38 3.59
CA GLY A 23 -11.90 -2.14 4.70
C GLY A 23 -13.18 -2.85 4.26
N GLU A 24 -14.31 -2.50 4.88
CA GLU A 24 -15.65 -3.02 4.55
C GLU A 24 -16.44 -2.09 3.61
N GLN A 25 -15.91 -0.91 3.29
CA GLN A 25 -16.61 0.09 2.47
C GLN A 25 -16.18 -0.01 1.01
N GLU A 26 -17.15 0.09 0.10
CA GLU A 26 -16.91 0.25 -1.32
C GLU A 26 -17.14 1.70 -1.76
N LYS A 27 -16.23 2.21 -2.58
CA LYS A 27 -16.22 3.61 -3.00
C LYS A 27 -16.04 3.67 -4.50
N VAL A 28 -17.00 4.31 -5.18
CA VAL A 28 -16.92 4.59 -6.62
C VAL A 28 -15.99 5.78 -6.83
N LEU A 29 -15.08 5.68 -7.78
CA LEU A 29 -14.16 6.75 -8.17
C LEU A 29 -14.66 7.40 -9.46
N SER A 30 -14.49 8.73 -9.57
CA SER A 30 -14.57 9.40 -10.87
C SER A 30 -13.39 8.99 -11.77
N GLU A 31 -13.41 9.39 -13.03
CA GLU A 31 -12.33 9.07 -13.97
C GLU A 31 -10.99 9.67 -13.51
N MET A 32 -10.98 10.94 -13.08
CA MET A 32 -9.78 11.59 -12.55
C MET A 32 -9.29 10.95 -11.24
N GLU A 33 -10.21 10.66 -10.31
CA GLU A 33 -9.90 9.93 -9.08
C GLU A 33 -9.28 8.56 -9.38
N THR A 34 -9.78 7.87 -10.41
CA THR A 34 -9.27 6.57 -10.86
C THR A 34 -7.84 6.69 -11.35
N MET A 35 -7.53 7.72 -12.13
CA MET A 35 -6.17 7.94 -12.65
C MET A 35 -5.18 8.27 -11.53
N ILE A 36 -5.56 9.13 -10.58
CA ILE A 36 -4.71 9.45 -9.42
C ILE A 36 -4.51 8.21 -8.54
N TRP A 37 -5.58 7.47 -8.23
CA TRP A 37 -5.50 6.26 -7.43
C TRP A 37 -4.61 5.22 -8.10
N ALA A 38 -4.81 4.96 -9.41
CA ALA A 38 -4.00 4.03 -10.19
C ALA A 38 -2.53 4.46 -10.27
N ALA A 39 -2.25 5.76 -10.34
CA ALA A 39 -0.89 6.29 -10.29
C ALA A 39 -0.19 5.94 -8.97
N LEU A 40 -0.93 5.98 -7.87
CA LEU A 40 -0.42 5.70 -6.53
C LEU A 40 -0.47 4.21 -6.15
N THR A 41 -1.18 3.37 -6.91
CA THR A 41 -1.35 1.94 -6.61
C THR A 41 -0.02 1.21 -6.58
N ARG A 42 0.32 0.69 -5.40
CA ARG A 42 1.56 -0.04 -5.12
C ARG A 42 2.81 0.79 -5.40
N SER A 43 2.73 2.10 -5.15
CA SER A 43 3.85 3.03 -5.22
C SER A 43 3.78 4.05 -4.09
N VAL A 44 4.92 4.58 -3.68
CA VAL A 44 5.02 5.74 -2.77
C VAL A 44 5.61 6.89 -3.55
N CYS A 45 4.81 7.94 -3.71
CA CYS A 45 5.15 9.09 -4.51
C CYS A 45 5.25 10.32 -3.63
N GLU A 46 6.30 11.11 -3.83
CA GLU A 46 6.42 12.41 -3.19
C GLU A 46 5.38 13.37 -3.78
N GLU A 47 4.85 14.28 -2.97
CA GLU A 47 3.80 15.24 -3.35
C GLU A 47 4.07 15.93 -4.69
N ALA A 48 5.28 16.46 -4.89
CA ALA A 48 5.68 17.16 -6.11
C ALA A 48 5.62 16.30 -7.38
N ASN A 49 5.61 14.97 -7.24
CA ASN A 49 5.69 14.02 -8.34
C ASN A 49 4.35 13.33 -8.65
N VAL A 50 3.32 13.49 -7.81
CA VAL A 50 2.04 12.77 -7.98
C VAL A 50 1.37 13.18 -9.30
N HIS A 51 1.33 14.49 -9.59
CA HIS A 51 0.74 15.01 -10.82
C HIS A 51 1.44 14.46 -12.07
N SER A 52 2.78 14.47 -12.09
CA SER A 52 3.55 13.98 -13.24
C SER A 52 3.41 12.46 -13.44
N GLN A 53 3.26 11.70 -12.35
CA GLN A 53 3.01 10.25 -12.41
C GLN A 53 1.61 9.95 -12.97
N MET A 54 0.59 10.70 -12.55
CA MET A 54 -0.75 10.61 -13.12
C MET A 54 -0.77 11.00 -14.60
N TYR A 55 -0.13 12.11 -14.97
CA TYR A 55 -0.04 12.58 -16.36
C TYR A 55 0.60 11.53 -17.28
N ARG A 56 1.63 10.82 -16.80
CA ARG A 56 2.24 9.69 -17.53
C ARG A 56 1.24 8.57 -17.80
N LEU A 57 0.39 8.23 -16.83
CA LEU A 57 -0.66 7.23 -17.03
C LEU A 57 -1.72 7.71 -18.02
N LEU A 58 -2.13 8.98 -17.95
CA LEU A 58 -3.06 9.58 -18.92
C LEU A 58 -2.49 9.52 -20.34
N CYS A 59 -1.21 9.86 -20.52
CA CYS A 59 -0.54 9.75 -21.83
C CYS A 59 -0.58 8.33 -22.40
N ILE A 60 -0.42 7.32 -21.54
CA ILE A 60 -0.46 5.90 -21.94
C ILE A 60 -1.88 5.48 -22.30
N ALA A 61 -2.88 5.92 -21.54
CA ALA A 61 -4.26 5.49 -21.70
C ALA A 61 -5.00 6.22 -22.83
N LEU A 62 -4.75 7.52 -23.00
CA LEU A 62 -5.55 8.42 -23.85
C LEU A 62 -4.76 9.09 -24.96
N GLY A 63 -3.42 9.01 -24.94
CA GLY A 63 -2.53 9.78 -25.81
C GLY A 63 -2.24 11.19 -25.24
N LYS A 64 -1.20 11.85 -25.79
CA LYS A 64 -0.68 13.12 -25.24
C LYS A 64 -1.67 14.28 -25.31
N GLU A 65 -2.39 14.43 -26.43
CA GLU A 65 -3.31 15.55 -26.65
C GLU A 65 -4.45 15.53 -25.63
N LYS A 66 -5.16 14.40 -25.51
CA LYS A 66 -6.22 14.21 -24.51
C LYS A 66 -5.70 14.26 -23.08
N ALA A 67 -4.49 13.78 -22.82
CA ALA A 67 -3.89 13.86 -21.49
C ALA A 67 -3.65 15.32 -21.05
N MET A 68 -3.30 16.21 -21.99
CA MET A 68 -3.10 17.63 -21.70
C MET A 68 -4.42 18.33 -21.35
N GLU A 69 -5.51 17.97 -22.03
CA GLU A 69 -6.85 18.48 -21.73
C GLU A 69 -7.35 18.04 -20.34
N TRP A 70 -6.96 16.84 -19.89
CA TRP A 70 -7.41 16.24 -18.64
C TRP A 70 -6.52 16.55 -17.43
N ALA A 71 -5.30 17.03 -17.66
CA ALA A 71 -4.31 17.27 -16.61
C ALA A 71 -4.36 18.71 -16.09
N ASP A 72 -5.58 19.19 -15.81
CA ASP A 72 -5.76 20.43 -15.08
C ASP A 72 -5.29 20.26 -13.62
N GLU A 73 -4.48 21.21 -13.16
CA GLU A 73 -3.81 21.12 -11.87
C GLU A 73 -4.76 21.41 -10.69
N GLU A 74 -5.80 22.22 -10.88
CA GLU A 74 -6.79 22.52 -9.86
C GLU A 74 -7.70 21.30 -9.63
N ASP A 75 -8.20 20.70 -10.71
CA ASP A 75 -8.99 19.47 -10.67
C ASP A 75 -8.19 18.32 -10.08
N PHE A 76 -6.90 18.21 -10.42
CA PHE A 76 -5.99 17.26 -9.81
C PHE A 76 -5.90 17.44 -8.28
N ARG A 77 -5.60 18.66 -7.80
CA ARG A 77 -5.47 18.93 -6.36
C ARG A 77 -6.79 18.69 -5.63
N PHE A 78 -7.91 19.07 -6.23
CA PHE A 78 -9.24 18.81 -5.68
C PHE A 78 -9.50 17.30 -5.53
N CYS A 79 -9.25 16.52 -6.59
CA CYS A 79 -9.46 15.08 -6.57
C CYS A 79 -8.50 14.35 -5.62
N LEU A 80 -7.22 14.76 -5.56
CA LEU A 80 -6.26 14.19 -4.61
C LEU A 80 -6.71 14.43 -3.16
N ASN A 81 -7.10 15.66 -2.82
CA ASN A 81 -7.61 15.98 -1.48
C ASN A 81 -8.88 15.20 -1.14
N ARG A 82 -9.78 15.04 -2.11
CA ARG A 82 -10.99 14.24 -1.95
C ARG A 82 -10.67 12.76 -1.70
N LEU A 83 -9.71 12.18 -2.44
CA LEU A 83 -9.25 10.81 -2.23
C LEU A 83 -8.65 10.60 -0.84
N VAL A 84 -7.86 11.57 -0.36
CA VAL A 84 -7.28 11.54 1.00
C VAL A 84 -8.39 11.58 2.05
N ARG A 85 -9.34 12.51 1.95
CA ARG A 85 -10.48 12.61 2.89
C ARG A 85 -11.35 11.35 2.90
N ARG A 86 -11.45 10.66 1.77
CA ARG A 86 -12.20 9.41 1.63
C ARG A 86 -11.41 8.17 2.06
N GLY A 87 -10.16 8.31 2.49
CA GLY A 87 -9.31 7.18 2.89
C GLY A 87 -8.92 6.26 1.72
N LEU A 88 -8.98 6.75 0.48
CA LEU A 88 -8.55 6.03 -0.73
C LEU A 88 -7.08 6.30 -1.06
N VAL A 89 -6.51 7.36 -0.50
CA VAL A 89 -5.09 7.70 -0.59
C VAL A 89 -4.60 8.04 0.81
N ALA A 90 -3.45 7.50 1.20
CA ALA A 90 -2.76 7.86 2.43
C ALA A 90 -1.85 9.05 2.16
N ARG A 91 -1.91 10.08 3.01
CA ARG A 91 -0.87 11.11 3.13
C ARG A 91 0.05 10.72 4.28
N CYS A 92 1.34 10.57 4.03
CA CYS A 92 2.34 10.20 5.03
C CYS A 92 3.51 11.18 5.02
N GLU A 93 4.11 11.40 6.17
CA GLU A 93 5.24 12.32 6.37
C GLU A 93 6.49 11.50 6.75
N GLY A 94 7.65 11.93 6.27
CA GLY A 94 8.95 11.33 6.59
C GLY A 94 10.10 12.03 5.86
N GLU A 95 11.33 11.79 6.28
CA GLU A 95 12.55 12.19 5.58
C GLU A 95 12.84 11.25 4.40
N THR A 96 12.34 10.02 4.44
CA THR A 96 12.46 9.05 3.34
C THR A 96 11.13 8.38 3.03
N LYS A 97 11.03 7.73 1.86
CA LYS A 97 9.85 6.94 1.49
C LYS A 97 9.66 5.76 2.44
N GLU A 98 10.76 5.17 2.86
CA GLU A 98 10.83 4.03 3.76
C GLU A 98 10.30 4.41 5.15
N GLU A 99 10.75 5.54 5.67
CA GLU A 99 10.29 6.07 6.94
C GLU A 99 8.80 6.46 6.89
N ALA A 100 8.35 7.11 5.82
CA ALA A 100 6.94 7.45 5.65
C ALA A 100 6.05 6.20 5.60
N LEU A 101 6.52 5.12 4.96
CA LEU A 101 5.85 3.81 4.98
C LEU A 101 5.87 3.16 6.35
N PHE A 102 7.01 3.26 7.06
CA PHE A 102 7.16 2.70 8.39
C PHE A 102 6.07 3.24 9.33
N PHE A 103 5.89 4.56 9.40
CA PHE A 103 4.84 5.18 10.21
C PHE A 103 3.43 4.83 9.72
N LEU A 104 3.22 4.77 8.40
CA LEU A 104 1.93 4.37 7.85
C LEU A 104 1.58 2.93 8.24
N PHE A 105 2.55 2.01 8.21
CA PHE A 105 2.31 0.59 8.44
C PHE A 105 1.97 0.23 9.88
N GLN A 106 2.39 1.05 10.85
CA GLN A 106 1.96 0.90 12.25
C GLN A 106 0.44 0.97 12.41
N ARG A 107 -0.24 1.71 11.54
CA ARG A 107 -1.70 1.91 11.55
C ARG A 107 -2.42 1.32 10.33
N ALA A 108 -1.71 0.64 9.44
CA ALA A 108 -2.29 0.08 8.23
C ALA A 108 -2.65 -1.40 8.38
N VAL A 109 -3.76 -1.81 7.76
CA VAL A 109 -4.05 -3.21 7.51
C VAL A 109 -3.47 -3.58 6.14
N LEU A 110 -2.34 -4.30 6.14
CA LEU A 110 -1.77 -4.83 4.89
C LEU A 110 -2.33 -6.22 4.61
N LYS A 111 -2.61 -6.49 3.33
CA LYS A 111 -3.02 -7.81 2.84
C LYS A 111 -2.01 -8.36 1.83
N PRO A 112 -1.76 -9.67 1.81
CA PRO A 112 -0.90 -10.29 0.82
C PRO A 112 -1.61 -10.37 -0.52
N ILE A 113 -0.85 -10.16 -1.59
CA ILE A 113 -1.31 -10.30 -2.96
C ILE A 113 -1.02 -11.73 -3.40
N CYS A 114 -2.07 -12.53 -3.49
CA CYS A 114 -1.99 -13.91 -3.98
C CYS A 114 -2.64 -13.99 -5.37
N TYR A 115 -1.83 -13.94 -6.42
CA TYR A 115 -2.33 -14.16 -7.77
C TYR A 115 -2.62 -15.63 -8.03
N SER A 116 -3.89 -15.93 -8.31
CA SER A 116 -4.31 -17.22 -8.87
C SER A 116 -3.67 -17.44 -10.25
N PHE A 117 -3.71 -18.67 -10.74
CA PHE A 117 -3.24 -18.94 -12.11
C PHE A 117 -4.04 -18.14 -13.15
N SER A 118 -5.36 -17.99 -12.95
CA SER A 118 -6.22 -17.16 -13.81
C SER A 118 -5.81 -15.69 -13.81
N ASP A 119 -5.46 -15.11 -12.66
CA ASP A 119 -5.01 -13.71 -12.60
C ASP A 119 -3.68 -13.53 -13.35
N ARG A 120 -2.77 -14.50 -13.23
CA ARG A 120 -1.51 -14.49 -13.97
C ARG A 120 -1.74 -14.62 -15.47
N MET A 121 -2.64 -15.51 -15.88
CA MET A 121 -3.02 -15.68 -17.28
C MET A 121 -3.63 -14.40 -17.85
N ARG A 122 -4.52 -13.72 -17.11
CA ARG A 122 -5.08 -12.43 -17.50
C ARG A 122 -4.00 -11.35 -17.66
N ASN A 123 -3.12 -11.20 -16.66
CA ASN A 123 -2.01 -10.25 -16.74
C ASN A 123 -1.07 -10.53 -17.93
N PHE A 124 -0.89 -11.81 -18.27
CA PHE A 124 -0.15 -12.22 -19.46
C PHE A 124 -0.86 -11.78 -20.74
N THR A 125 -2.15 -12.10 -20.90
CA THR A 125 -2.94 -11.72 -22.09
C THR A 125 -3.05 -10.21 -22.25
N ASP A 126 -3.29 -9.48 -21.17
CA ASP A 126 -3.38 -8.01 -21.18
C ASP A 126 -2.04 -7.39 -21.62
N SER A 127 -0.93 -7.93 -21.13
CA SER A 127 0.39 -7.46 -21.54
C SER A 127 0.68 -7.68 -23.02
N LEU A 128 0.22 -8.82 -23.58
CA LEU A 128 0.32 -9.09 -25.01
C LEU A 128 -0.58 -8.16 -25.84
N ALA A 129 -1.84 -7.97 -25.42
CA ALA A 129 -2.80 -7.09 -26.07
C ALA A 129 -2.30 -5.63 -26.09
N MET A 130 -1.61 -5.20 -25.03
CA MET A 130 -0.95 -3.90 -24.95
C MET A 130 0.38 -3.82 -25.71
N GLY A 131 0.77 -4.85 -26.47
CA GLY A 131 1.98 -4.85 -27.29
C GLY A 131 3.31 -4.89 -26.51
N LYS A 132 3.30 -5.28 -25.23
CA LYS A 132 4.50 -5.24 -24.36
C LYS A 132 5.54 -6.33 -24.69
N GLY A 133 5.20 -7.26 -25.59
CA GLY A 133 6.07 -8.36 -26.04
C GLY A 133 6.08 -9.58 -25.11
N ILE A 134 6.41 -10.74 -25.67
CA ILE A 134 6.28 -12.04 -24.96
C ILE A 134 7.17 -12.16 -23.72
N LYS A 135 8.41 -11.66 -23.77
CA LYS A 135 9.33 -11.69 -22.62
C LYS A 135 8.81 -10.88 -21.44
N PHE A 136 8.14 -9.76 -21.71
CA PHE A 136 7.51 -8.96 -20.67
C PHE A 136 6.29 -9.69 -20.11
N ALA A 137 5.42 -10.20 -20.99
CA ALA A 137 4.20 -10.90 -20.59
C ALA A 137 4.50 -12.12 -19.70
N LEU A 138 5.53 -12.90 -20.02
CA LEU A 138 5.96 -14.07 -19.23
C LEU A 138 6.30 -13.74 -17.77
N ARG A 139 6.60 -12.48 -17.44
CA ARG A 139 6.83 -12.06 -16.04
C ARG A 139 5.59 -12.25 -15.16
N ALA A 140 4.39 -12.33 -15.73
CA ALA A 140 3.17 -12.63 -14.98
C ALA A 140 3.23 -14.00 -14.28
N PHE A 141 4.03 -14.95 -14.79
CA PHE A 141 4.21 -16.27 -14.20
C PHE A 141 5.44 -16.36 -13.28
N GLN A 142 6.30 -15.34 -13.27
CA GLN A 142 7.50 -15.35 -12.45
C GLN A 142 7.13 -15.36 -10.97
N LYS A 143 7.72 -16.30 -10.22
CA LYS A 143 7.53 -16.34 -8.77
C LYS A 143 8.30 -15.18 -8.12
N PRO A 144 7.70 -14.49 -7.13
CA PRO A 144 8.42 -13.49 -6.35
C PRO A 144 9.57 -14.16 -5.58
N THR A 145 10.68 -13.43 -5.45
CA THR A 145 11.85 -13.88 -4.69
C THR A 145 11.79 -13.31 -3.26
N PHE A 146 11.81 -14.23 -2.30
CA PHE A 146 11.77 -13.90 -0.87
C PHE A 146 13.07 -14.32 -0.20
N SER A 147 13.54 -13.52 0.76
CA SER A 147 14.43 -14.01 1.81
C SER A 147 13.67 -14.98 2.73
N TYR A 148 14.39 -15.71 3.57
CA TYR A 148 13.78 -16.61 4.54
C TYR A 148 12.79 -15.86 5.48
N GLU A 149 13.20 -14.71 6.00
CA GLU A 149 12.36 -13.89 6.89
C GLU A 149 11.16 -13.27 6.18
N GLU A 150 11.33 -12.79 4.95
CA GLU A 150 10.22 -12.31 4.13
C GLU A 150 9.19 -13.42 3.88
N HIS A 151 9.65 -14.64 3.57
CA HIS A 151 8.77 -15.78 3.34
C HIS A 151 7.98 -16.16 4.59
N LYS A 152 8.65 -16.14 5.76
CA LYS A 152 8.04 -16.41 7.06
C LYS A 152 6.95 -15.39 7.38
N VAL A 153 7.26 -14.09 7.30
CA VAL A 153 6.31 -12.99 7.55
C VAL A 153 5.15 -13.04 6.56
N PHE A 154 5.44 -13.21 5.26
CA PHE A 154 4.41 -13.29 4.22
C PHE A 154 3.43 -14.44 4.49
N THR A 155 3.95 -15.63 4.83
CA THR A 155 3.12 -16.81 5.12
C THR A 155 2.27 -16.62 6.39
N GLN A 156 2.80 -15.93 7.40
CA GLN A 156 2.03 -15.58 8.61
C GLN A 156 0.87 -14.64 8.29
N ILE A 157 1.10 -13.60 7.50
CA ILE A 157 0.05 -12.65 7.11
C ILE A 157 -1.01 -13.35 6.25
N VAL A 158 -0.61 -14.26 5.35
CA VAL A 158 -1.56 -15.08 4.56
C VAL A 158 -2.46 -15.93 5.46
N LYS A 159 -1.90 -16.52 6.53
CA LYS A 159 -2.66 -17.39 7.45
C LYS A 159 -3.58 -16.58 8.39
N ASN A 160 -3.10 -15.46 8.92
CA ASN A 160 -3.76 -14.75 10.01
C ASN A 160 -4.56 -13.54 9.57
N GLY A 161 -4.46 -13.12 8.31
CA GLY A 161 -5.33 -12.10 7.71
C GLY A 161 -5.02 -10.65 8.11
N THR A 162 -4.31 -10.39 9.22
CA THR A 162 -3.81 -9.05 9.56
C THR A 162 -2.45 -9.06 10.28
N ILE A 163 -1.69 -7.98 10.07
CA ILE A 163 -0.42 -7.72 10.77
C ILE A 163 -0.62 -7.46 12.26
N SER A 164 -1.73 -6.83 12.63
CA SER A 164 -2.01 -6.47 14.02
C SER A 164 -2.15 -7.70 14.92
N ASP A 165 -2.73 -8.79 14.41
CA ASP A 165 -2.84 -10.04 15.16
C ASP A 165 -1.45 -10.66 15.39
N HIS A 166 -0.54 -10.46 14.43
CA HIS A 166 0.84 -10.90 14.57
C HIS A 166 1.62 -10.06 15.60
N LEU A 167 1.53 -8.73 15.55
CA LEU A 167 2.16 -7.87 16.56
C LEU A 167 1.62 -8.16 17.96
N CYS A 168 0.30 -8.40 18.10
CA CYS A 168 -0.31 -8.79 19.36
C CYS A 168 0.18 -10.18 19.83
N SER A 169 0.40 -11.12 18.90
CA SER A 169 1.00 -12.42 19.22
C SER A 169 2.44 -12.30 19.70
N LEU A 170 3.26 -11.45 19.04
CA LEU A 170 4.64 -11.18 19.41
C LEU A 170 4.69 -10.59 20.82
N GLN A 171 3.87 -9.59 21.13
CA GLN A 171 3.79 -8.98 22.47
C GLN A 171 3.46 -10.01 23.56
N LYS A 172 2.50 -10.92 23.29
CA LYS A 172 2.15 -12.02 24.22
C LYS A 172 3.29 -13.02 24.41
N GLU A 173 4.11 -13.25 23.38
CA GLU A 173 5.28 -14.11 23.46
C GLU A 173 6.43 -13.45 24.24
N THR A 174 6.67 -12.15 24.03
CA THR A 174 7.70 -11.39 24.78
C THR A 174 7.38 -11.29 26.27
N GLN A 175 6.10 -11.22 26.64
CA GLN A 175 5.66 -11.22 28.03
C GLN A 175 6.02 -12.51 28.78
N LYS A 176 6.13 -13.65 28.08
CA LYS A 176 6.45 -14.97 28.66
C LYS A 176 7.94 -15.18 28.98
N VAL A 177 8.83 -14.31 28.49
CA VAL A 177 10.27 -14.45 28.70
C VAL A 177 10.63 -13.92 30.11
N PRO A 178 11.42 -14.63 30.93
CA PRO A 178 11.75 -14.19 32.29
C PRO A 178 12.88 -13.15 32.27
N VAL A 179 12.58 -11.94 31.81
CA VAL A 179 13.52 -10.80 31.70
C VAL A 179 12.94 -9.58 32.42
N ALA A 180 13.79 -8.65 32.85
CA ALA A 180 13.38 -7.36 33.42
C ALA A 180 12.48 -6.59 32.43
N GLU A 181 11.49 -5.84 32.94
CA GLU A 181 10.47 -5.16 32.12
C GLU A 181 11.07 -4.20 31.09
N LYS A 182 12.09 -3.41 31.47
CA LYS A 182 12.80 -2.52 30.53
C LYS A 182 13.43 -3.26 29.35
N GLN A 183 14.01 -4.43 29.61
CA GLN A 183 14.62 -5.26 28.55
C GLN A 183 13.54 -5.90 27.66
N LYS A 184 12.36 -6.20 28.20
CA LYS A 184 11.23 -6.70 27.40
C LYS A 184 10.72 -5.63 26.42
N GLU A 185 10.66 -4.38 26.86
CA GLU A 185 10.26 -3.25 26.02
C GLU A 185 11.26 -3.02 24.89
N GLU A 186 12.56 -3.00 25.18
CA GLU A 186 13.62 -2.87 24.18
C GLU A 186 13.58 -4.00 23.14
N ILE A 187 13.41 -5.25 23.59
CA ILE A 187 13.30 -6.41 22.69
C ILE A 187 12.06 -6.30 21.81
N LEU A 188 10.91 -5.92 22.39
CA LEU A 188 9.67 -5.77 21.65
C LEU A 188 9.78 -4.68 20.58
N GLU A 189 10.42 -3.56 20.91
CA GLU A 189 10.66 -2.47 19.98
C GLU A 189 11.56 -2.92 18.81
N GLN A 190 12.68 -3.58 19.11
CA GLN A 190 13.59 -4.09 18.08
C GLN A 190 12.91 -5.09 17.15
N VAL A 191 12.17 -6.05 17.70
CA VAL A 191 11.43 -7.05 16.91
C VAL A 191 10.35 -6.38 16.05
N SER A 192 9.67 -5.38 16.59
CA SER A 192 8.64 -4.63 15.86
C SER A 192 9.24 -3.81 14.71
N GLN A 193 10.38 -3.16 14.94
CA GLN A 193 11.10 -2.43 13.91
C GLN A 193 11.56 -3.34 12.76
N GLU A 194 12.11 -4.52 13.08
CA GLU A 194 12.56 -5.46 12.07
C GLU A 194 11.39 -6.04 11.27
N TYR A 195 10.28 -6.36 11.94
CA TYR A 195 9.06 -6.77 11.26
C TYR A 195 8.55 -5.71 10.28
N LEU A 196 8.52 -4.44 10.70
CA LEU A 196 8.13 -3.32 9.83
C LEU A 196 9.08 -3.14 8.63
N ARG A 197 10.39 -3.32 8.80
CA ARG A 197 11.35 -3.31 7.67
C ARG A 197 11.04 -4.40 6.65
N ILE A 198 10.72 -5.61 7.11
CA ILE A 198 10.31 -6.72 6.24
C ILE A 198 9.03 -6.36 5.47
N LEU A 199 8.05 -5.73 6.14
CA LEU A 199 6.83 -5.27 5.48
C LEU A 199 7.10 -4.22 4.40
N VAL A 200 7.97 -3.25 4.67
CA VAL A 200 8.40 -2.25 3.67
C VAL A 200 9.06 -2.94 2.47
N SER A 201 9.91 -3.94 2.69
CA SER A 201 10.50 -4.73 1.61
C SER A 201 9.44 -5.46 0.78
N LEU A 202 8.52 -6.17 1.43
CA LEU A 202 7.43 -6.89 0.77
C LEU A 202 6.51 -5.96 -0.03
N TYR A 203 6.24 -4.75 0.49
CA TYR A 203 5.47 -3.73 -0.21
C TYR A 203 6.19 -3.20 -1.46
N LYS A 204 7.50 -2.90 -1.35
CA LYS A 204 8.34 -2.53 -2.51
C LYS A 204 8.38 -3.62 -3.57
N LYS A 205 8.36 -4.89 -3.16
CA LYS A 205 8.26 -6.07 -4.05
C LYS A 205 6.84 -6.28 -4.62
N LYS A 206 5.88 -5.40 -4.31
CA LYS A 206 4.48 -5.44 -4.76
C LYS A 206 3.76 -6.73 -4.33
N GLN A 207 4.12 -7.25 -3.16
CA GLN A 207 3.53 -8.46 -2.58
C GLN A 207 2.48 -8.14 -1.52
N LEU A 208 2.41 -6.88 -1.08
CA LEU A 208 1.43 -6.39 -0.11
C LEU A 208 0.62 -5.25 -0.72
N VAL A 209 -0.61 -5.10 -0.24
CA VAL A 209 -1.50 -3.96 -0.50
C VAL A 209 -2.00 -3.39 0.81
N ILE A 210 -2.15 -2.06 0.87
CA ILE A 210 -2.77 -1.37 2.01
C ILE A 210 -4.28 -1.48 1.84
N SER A 211 -4.93 -2.34 2.63
CA SER A 211 -6.38 -2.58 2.52
C SER A 211 -7.20 -1.46 3.16
N CYS A 212 -6.75 -0.93 4.29
CA CYS A 212 -7.30 0.24 4.97
C CYS A 212 -6.29 0.79 5.97
N ILE A 213 -6.51 2.02 6.41
CA ILE A 213 -5.81 2.61 7.56
C ILE A 213 -6.78 2.56 8.73
N ARG A 214 -6.30 2.08 9.88
CA ARG A 214 -7.05 2.13 11.13
C ARG A 214 -7.03 3.55 11.65
N GLU A 215 -8.20 4.09 11.95
CA GLU A 215 -8.33 5.29 12.77
C GLU A 215 -8.00 4.89 14.22
N GLU A 216 -6.72 4.83 14.57
CA GLU A 216 -6.36 4.95 15.99
C GLU A 216 -6.45 6.43 16.33
N GLY A 217 -7.32 6.76 17.30
CA GLY A 217 -7.70 8.11 17.71
C GLY A 217 -6.53 9.09 17.62
N GLY A 218 -6.69 10.12 16.78
CA GLY A 218 -5.64 11.03 16.31
C GLY A 218 -4.86 11.82 17.37
N LEU A 219 -5.04 11.54 18.67
CA LEU A 219 -4.27 12.11 19.77
C LEU A 219 -3.37 11.10 20.51
N GLU A 220 -3.74 9.82 20.63
CA GLU A 220 -3.04 8.92 21.56
C GLU A 220 -1.66 8.43 21.06
N ALA A 221 -1.43 8.38 19.74
CA ALA A 221 -0.13 7.91 19.21
C ALA A 221 1.01 8.92 19.43
N LYS A 222 0.70 10.23 19.48
CA LYS A 222 1.70 11.26 19.85
C LYS A 222 1.91 11.31 21.37
N GLU A 223 0.87 11.11 22.16
CA GLU A 223 0.96 11.11 23.62
C GLU A 223 1.68 9.87 24.18
N ARG A 224 1.54 8.70 23.55
CA ARG A 224 2.28 7.49 23.94
C ARG A 224 3.78 7.57 23.68
N MET A 225 4.24 8.40 22.72
CA MET A 225 5.68 8.67 22.56
C MET A 225 6.18 9.79 23.49
N ALA A 226 5.33 10.74 23.86
CA ALA A 226 5.68 11.78 24.83
C ALA A 226 5.73 11.27 26.28
N ALA A 227 5.03 10.17 26.60
CA ALA A 227 5.02 9.55 27.92
C ALA A 227 6.17 8.55 28.17
N VAL A 228 7.05 8.33 27.18
CA VAL A 228 8.23 7.43 27.27
C VAL A 228 9.54 8.22 27.31
N VAL A 229 9.49 9.54 27.52
CA VAL A 229 10.67 10.37 27.83
C VAL A 229 10.76 10.64 29.32
#